data_AF-A0AAN7UXK2-F1
#
_entry.id   AF-A0AAN7UXK2-F1
#
_cell.length_a   1.000
_cell.length_b   1.000
_cell.length_c   1.000
_cell.angle_alpha   90.00
_cell.angle_beta   90.00
_cell.angle_gamma   90.00
#
_symmetry.space_group_name_H-M   'P 1'
#
loop_
_entity.id
_entity.type
_entity.pdbx_description
1 polymer ?
#
loop_
_entity_poly.entity_id
_entity_poly.type
_entity_poly.pdbx_seq_one_letter_code
_entity_poly.pdbx_strand_id
1 'polypeptide(L)'
;MSAWSLQGQKIISGGEGGITLTKNSELYYRQLIWAHYNKRCKAEIPKDHPLYPFSLTGAGAKNRAHRLAIALAFTQLERLDSILRFKTLYAFQMVSRLAHIPFLKVPDIIMLGEAQTQPAWYALIIRFDRSRAPDGLCRDSFVRVLHKRGLCEVDIPKSTGLLHKEPLYTSPYILLPHLYANGTVPKYKQNIGYLVAQSFYDEAIKLPVWTSRGDQATVEYYINVICDVACVMGRKMN
;
A
#
# COMPACT_ATOMS: atom_id res chain seq x y z
N MET A 1 4.85 13.49 11.45
CA MET A 1 5.66 12.24 11.47
C MET A 1 5.19 11.38 10.32
N SER A 2 6.10 10.66 9.68
CA SER A 2 5.77 9.76 8.57
C SER A 2 6.47 8.42 8.81
N ALA A 3 5.88 7.34 8.31
CA ALA A 3 6.40 5.99 8.42
C ALA A 3 6.33 5.27 7.07
N TRP A 4 7.37 4.50 6.75
CA TRP A 4 7.46 3.68 5.55
C TRP A 4 7.78 2.24 5.93
N SER A 5 7.20 1.31 5.19
CA SER A 5 7.53 -0.11 5.26
C SER A 5 8.63 -0.42 4.23
N LEU A 6 9.55 -1.30 4.62
CA LEU A 6 10.59 -1.87 3.76
C LEU A 6 10.35 -3.37 3.51
N GLN A 7 9.10 -3.83 3.64
CA GLN A 7 8.72 -5.22 3.40
C GLN A 7 9.02 -5.63 1.95
N GLY A 8 9.21 -6.93 1.70
CA GLY A 8 9.59 -7.53 0.41
C GLY A 8 8.90 -6.96 -0.84
N GLN A 9 7.60 -6.65 -0.78
CA GLN A 9 6.84 -6.19 -1.94
C GLN A 9 6.91 -4.67 -2.16
N LYS A 10 7.51 -3.91 -1.23
CA LYS A 10 7.62 -2.44 -1.31
C LYS A 10 8.60 -2.02 -2.41
N ILE A 11 8.38 -0.81 -2.93
CA ILE A 11 9.20 -0.23 -4.02
C ILE A 11 10.67 -0.20 -3.65
N ILE A 12 10.93 0.23 -2.41
CA ILE A 12 12.23 0.12 -1.76
C ILE A 12 12.07 -0.93 -0.67
N SER A 13 12.83 -2.01 -0.75
CA SER A 13 12.70 -3.14 0.15
C SER A 13 14.01 -3.51 0.83
N GLY A 14 13.95 -3.84 2.12
CA GLY A 14 15.02 -4.48 2.86
C GLY A 14 14.74 -5.97 3.13
N GLY A 15 13.75 -6.55 2.44
CA GLY A 15 13.10 -7.80 2.83
C GLY A 15 12.11 -7.56 3.97
N GLU A 16 12.58 -7.05 5.10
CA GLU A 16 11.76 -6.57 6.21
C GLU A 16 12.35 -5.30 6.83
N GLY A 17 11.50 -4.47 7.43
CA GLY A 17 11.91 -3.28 8.17
C GLY A 17 11.00 -2.08 7.96
N GLY A 18 11.43 -0.93 8.48
CA GLY A 18 10.70 0.32 8.35
C GLY A 18 11.56 1.54 8.61
N ILE A 19 11.06 2.69 8.17
CA ILE A 19 11.68 4.00 8.33
C ILE A 19 10.65 4.93 8.97
N THR A 20 11.06 5.71 9.96
CA THR A 20 10.25 6.82 10.49
C THR A 20 11.00 8.13 10.29
N LEU A 21 10.28 9.20 9.94
CA LEU A 21 10.81 10.56 9.87
C LEU A 21 9.96 11.52 10.68
N THR A 22 10.62 12.43 11.38
CA THR A 22 9.99 13.49 12.18
C THR A 22 10.90 14.70 12.25
N LYS A 23 10.31 15.91 12.22
CA LYS A 23 11.02 17.17 12.52
C LYS A 23 10.96 17.53 14.01
N ASN A 24 10.17 16.80 14.79
CA ASN A 24 9.98 17.02 16.21
C ASN A 24 10.95 16.13 17.00
N SER A 25 11.80 16.76 17.80
CA SER A 25 12.84 16.12 18.63
C SER A 25 12.26 15.23 19.74
N GLU A 26 11.17 15.63 20.38
CA GLU A 26 10.48 14.81 21.38
C GLU A 26 10.03 13.47 20.77
N LEU A 27 9.42 13.50 19.60
CA LEU A 27 9.05 12.27 18.88
C LEU A 27 10.28 11.45 18.48
N TYR A 28 11.39 12.10 18.12
CA TYR A 28 12.64 11.42 17.81
C TYR A 28 13.19 10.66 19.02
N TYR A 29 13.27 11.29 20.20
CA TYR A 29 13.77 10.65 21.42
C TYR A 29 12.87 9.49 21.86
N ARG A 30 11.55 9.63 21.76
CA ARG A 30 10.59 8.54 22.04
C ARG A 30 10.78 7.37 21.07
N GLN A 31 10.97 7.64 19.77
CA GLN A 31 11.27 6.60 18.78
C GLN A 31 12.61 5.91 19.08
N LEU A 32 13.62 6.67 19.50
CA LEU A 32 14.95 6.13 19.79
C LEU A 32 14.93 5.21 21.00
N ILE A 33 14.21 5.56 22.07
CA ILE A 33 14.00 4.71 23.24
C ILE A 33 13.24 3.42 22.88
N TRP A 34 12.28 3.49 21.95
CA TRP A 34 11.61 2.29 21.46
C TRP A 34 12.61 1.41 20.66
N ALA A 35 13.29 1.98 19.67
CA ALA A 35 14.08 1.19 18.72
C ALA A 35 15.44 0.72 19.24
N HIS A 36 16.07 1.49 20.13
CA HIS A 36 17.46 1.35 20.53
C HIS A 36 17.66 1.46 22.04
N TYR A 37 18.89 1.19 22.46
CA TYR A 37 19.33 1.26 23.84
C TYR A 37 20.85 1.56 23.90
N ASN A 38 21.32 1.82 25.11
CA ASN A 38 22.71 2.07 25.49
C ASN A 38 23.40 3.15 24.63
N LYS A 39 24.41 2.78 23.83
CA LYS A 39 25.34 3.72 23.19
C LYS A 39 24.64 4.82 22.40
N ARG A 40 23.61 4.45 21.62
CA ARG A 40 22.90 5.40 20.76
C ARG A 40 22.01 6.36 21.56
N CYS A 41 21.23 5.83 22.49
CA CYS A 41 20.37 6.65 23.35
C CYS A 41 21.20 7.60 24.23
N LYS A 42 22.34 7.15 24.77
CA LYS A 42 23.26 8.01 25.54
C LYS A 42 23.91 9.12 24.72
N ALA A 43 24.13 8.87 23.43
CA ALA A 43 24.77 9.83 22.53
C ALA A 43 23.78 10.89 22.01
N GLU A 44 22.52 10.51 21.79
CA GLU A 44 21.59 11.35 21.04
C GLU A 44 20.44 11.93 21.89
N ILE A 45 20.18 11.40 23.09
CA ILE A 45 19.19 11.98 24.02
C ILE A 45 19.92 12.96 24.95
N PRO A 46 19.47 14.23 25.06
CA PRO A 46 20.06 15.19 25.98
C PRO A 46 20.06 14.69 27.43
N LYS A 47 21.12 14.98 28.20
CA LYS A 47 21.29 14.47 29.57
C LYS A 47 20.22 14.97 30.55
N ASP A 48 19.71 16.16 30.29
CA ASP A 48 18.63 16.83 31.02
C ASP A 48 17.23 16.40 30.55
N HIS A 49 17.14 15.57 29.52
CA HIS A 49 15.86 15.08 29.01
C HIS A 49 15.23 14.04 29.97
N PRO A 50 13.89 14.06 30.20
CA PRO A 50 13.21 13.08 31.06
C PRO A 50 13.39 11.62 30.64
N LEU A 51 13.72 11.37 29.36
CA LEU A 51 13.98 10.01 28.84
C LEU A 51 15.42 9.54 29.03
N TYR A 52 16.36 10.41 29.38
CA TYR A 52 17.78 10.04 29.53
C TYR A 52 18.04 8.93 30.58
N PRO A 53 17.32 8.87 31.71
CA PRO A 53 17.46 7.76 32.68
C PRO A 53 17.22 6.37 32.05
N PHE A 54 16.40 6.30 30.99
CA PHE A 54 16.10 5.05 30.29
C PHE A 54 17.11 4.73 29.17
N SER A 55 18.14 5.55 28.98
CA SER A 55 19.10 5.41 27.87
C SER A 55 19.84 4.06 27.88
N LEU A 56 20.06 3.43 29.04
CA LEU A 56 20.73 2.13 29.13
C LEU A 56 19.87 1.00 28.55
N THR A 57 18.59 0.95 28.90
CA THR A 57 17.67 -0.16 28.60
C THR A 57 16.78 0.09 27.39
N GLY A 58 16.58 1.35 27.01
CA GLY A 58 15.47 1.74 26.13
C GLY A 58 14.12 1.37 26.76
N ALA A 59 13.12 1.11 25.93
CA ALA A 59 11.79 0.64 26.34
C ALA A 59 11.73 -0.88 26.60
N GLY A 60 12.87 -1.58 26.68
CA GLY A 60 12.93 -3.03 26.92
C GLY A 60 12.83 -3.90 25.67
N ALA A 61 12.55 -3.31 24.51
CA ALA A 61 12.53 -4.00 23.22
C ALA A 61 13.59 -3.43 22.26
N LYS A 62 13.96 -4.23 21.25
CA LYS A 62 15.05 -3.91 20.33
C LYS A 62 14.57 -3.97 18.88
N ASN A 63 13.91 -2.89 18.46
CA ASN A 63 13.32 -2.77 17.13
C ASN A 63 14.23 -2.11 16.08
N ARG A 64 15.53 -2.02 16.33
CA ARG A 64 16.47 -1.52 15.33
C ARG A 64 16.45 -2.42 14.09
N ALA A 65 16.37 -1.82 12.91
CA ALA A 65 16.52 -2.56 11.66
C ALA A 65 17.90 -3.23 11.57
N HIS A 66 17.94 -4.44 11.02
CA HIS A 66 19.18 -5.16 10.78
C HIS A 66 19.97 -4.51 9.64
N ARG A 67 21.31 -4.43 9.77
CA ARG A 67 22.16 -3.70 8.83
C ARG A 67 22.08 -4.22 7.40
N LEU A 68 21.92 -5.53 7.20
CA LEU A 68 21.77 -6.10 5.85
C LEU A 68 20.49 -5.59 5.16
N ALA A 69 19.37 -5.54 5.89
CA ALA A 69 18.11 -5.01 5.36
C ALA A 69 18.26 -3.54 4.94
N ILE A 70 18.98 -2.75 5.77
CA ILE A 70 19.27 -1.35 5.47
C ILE A 70 20.19 -1.21 4.25
N ALA A 71 21.23 -2.04 4.11
CA ALA A 71 22.12 -1.99 2.95
C ALA A 71 21.39 -2.31 1.63
N LEU A 72 20.50 -3.32 1.65
CA LEU A 72 19.66 -3.67 0.50
C LEU A 72 18.71 -2.54 0.11
N ALA A 73 18.01 -1.97 1.10
CA ALA A 73 17.10 -0.85 0.87
C ALA A 73 17.84 0.40 0.40
N PHE A 74 19.02 0.70 0.97
CA PHE A 74 19.83 1.87 0.61
C PHE A 74 20.27 1.83 -0.85
N THR A 75 20.74 0.68 -1.34
CA THR A 75 21.14 0.49 -2.75
C THR A 75 19.98 0.74 -3.72
N GLN A 76 18.75 0.36 -3.34
CA GLN A 76 17.55 0.64 -4.14
C GLN A 76 17.17 2.13 -4.06
N LEU A 77 17.33 2.75 -2.89
CA LEU A 77 17.01 4.16 -2.66
C LEU A 77 17.88 5.09 -3.52
N GLU A 78 19.16 4.75 -3.75
CA GLU A 78 20.05 5.48 -4.67
C GLU A 78 19.52 5.51 -6.12
N ARG A 79 18.65 4.55 -6.47
CA ARG A 79 18.04 4.44 -7.81
C ARG A 79 16.60 4.94 -7.85
N LEU A 80 16.11 5.56 -6.77
CA LEU A 80 14.71 5.92 -6.59
C LEU A 80 14.18 6.77 -7.76
N ASP A 81 14.93 7.79 -8.20
CA ASP A 81 14.49 8.66 -9.30
C ASP A 81 14.25 7.89 -10.60
N SER A 82 15.14 6.95 -10.93
CA SER A 82 14.97 6.09 -12.10
C SER A 82 13.76 5.15 -11.94
N ILE A 83 13.56 4.59 -10.74
CA ILE A 83 12.41 3.71 -10.44
C ILE A 83 11.10 4.49 -10.59
N LEU A 84 11.03 5.69 -9.99
CA LEU A 84 9.85 6.56 -10.04
C LEU A 84 9.56 7.04 -11.46
N ARG A 85 10.58 7.30 -12.27
CA ARG A 85 10.42 7.66 -13.69
C ARG A 85 9.70 6.55 -14.46
N PHE A 86 10.17 5.30 -14.35
CA PHE A 86 9.54 4.17 -15.07
C PHE A 86 8.17 3.81 -14.50
N LYS A 87 8.01 3.84 -13.18
CA LYS A 87 6.70 3.63 -12.55
C LYS A 87 5.67 4.64 -13.03
N THR A 88 6.06 5.92 -13.09
CA THR A 88 5.21 6.98 -13.65
C THR A 88 4.91 6.69 -15.11
N LEU A 89 5.91 6.44 -15.95
CA LEU A 89 5.71 6.11 -17.37
C LEU A 89 4.68 4.99 -17.58
N TYR A 90 4.82 3.87 -16.85
CA TYR A 90 3.96 2.71 -17.01
C TYR A 90 2.57 2.92 -16.44
N ALA A 91 2.44 3.60 -15.30
CA ALA A 91 1.13 3.99 -14.78
C ALA A 91 0.37 4.84 -15.80
N PHE A 92 1.03 5.82 -16.44
CA PHE A 92 0.43 6.64 -17.49
C PHE A 92 0.02 5.81 -18.71
N GLN A 93 0.91 4.96 -19.24
CA GLN A 93 0.58 4.08 -20.38
C GLN A 93 -0.64 3.20 -20.10
N MET A 94 -0.69 2.59 -18.91
CA MET A 94 -1.81 1.75 -18.49
C MET A 94 -3.08 2.59 -18.35
N VAL A 95 -3.05 3.72 -17.64
CA VAL A 95 -4.23 4.57 -17.46
C VAL A 95 -4.79 5.05 -18.80
N SER A 96 -3.94 5.57 -19.71
CA SER A 96 -4.37 6.06 -21.02
C SER A 96 -5.08 4.98 -21.84
N ARG A 97 -4.57 3.74 -21.81
CA ARG A 97 -5.15 2.64 -22.58
C ARG A 97 -6.40 2.06 -21.94
N LEU A 98 -6.40 1.92 -20.61
CA LEU A 98 -7.52 1.35 -19.86
C LEU A 98 -8.70 2.32 -19.71
N ALA A 99 -8.46 3.63 -19.81
CA ALA A 99 -9.52 4.66 -19.80
C ALA A 99 -10.58 4.46 -20.90
N HIS A 100 -10.22 3.78 -21.99
CA HIS A 100 -11.14 3.51 -23.10
C HIS A 100 -12.11 2.34 -22.83
N ILE A 101 -11.94 1.59 -21.73
CA ILE A 101 -12.81 0.47 -21.38
C ILE A 101 -14.00 1.00 -20.56
N PRO A 102 -15.25 0.94 -21.07
CA PRO A 102 -16.39 1.65 -20.45
C PRO A 102 -16.66 1.31 -18.98
N PHE A 103 -16.43 0.05 -18.60
CA PHE A 103 -16.67 -0.44 -17.25
C PHE A 103 -15.43 -0.39 -16.34
N LEU A 104 -14.35 0.29 -16.75
CA LEU A 104 -13.19 0.54 -15.91
C LEU A 104 -13.04 2.03 -15.64
N LYS A 105 -12.91 2.39 -14.37
CA LYS A 105 -12.57 3.72 -13.88
C LYS A 105 -11.10 3.72 -13.49
N VAL A 106 -10.31 4.54 -14.17
CA VAL A 106 -8.89 4.73 -13.89
C VAL A 106 -8.67 6.00 -13.05
N PRO A 107 -7.55 6.14 -12.32
CA PRO A 107 -7.21 7.39 -11.64
C PRO A 107 -7.13 8.57 -12.62
N ASP A 108 -7.65 9.72 -12.20
CA ASP A 108 -7.51 10.96 -12.96
C ASP A 108 -6.07 11.48 -12.87
N ILE A 109 -5.40 11.51 -14.02
CA ILE A 109 -4.01 11.94 -14.12
C ILE A 109 -3.85 13.47 -14.10
N ILE A 110 -4.86 14.22 -14.58
CA ILE A 110 -4.81 15.69 -14.65
C ILE A 110 -4.82 16.26 -13.23
N MET A 111 -5.69 15.71 -12.37
CA MET A 111 -5.75 16.06 -10.95
C MET A 111 -4.44 15.79 -10.19
N LEU A 112 -3.62 14.83 -10.64
CA LEU A 112 -2.32 14.54 -10.02
C LEU A 112 -1.28 15.64 -10.32
N GLY A 113 -1.33 16.24 -11.52
CA GLY A 113 -0.44 17.33 -11.91
C GLY A 113 -0.72 18.64 -11.16
N GLU A 114 -1.98 18.92 -10.87
CA GLU A 114 -2.41 20.11 -10.11
C GLU A 114 -2.08 20.02 -8.62
N ALA A 115 -2.07 18.80 -8.06
CA ALA A 115 -1.90 18.57 -6.62
C ALA A 115 -0.46 18.71 -6.10
N GLN A 116 0.51 19.18 -6.90
CA GLN A 116 1.95 19.14 -6.60
C GLN A 116 2.43 17.79 -6.01
N THR A 117 1.74 16.70 -6.36
CA THR A 117 1.94 15.39 -5.74
C THR A 117 2.48 14.45 -6.80
N GLN A 118 3.62 13.83 -6.52
CA GLN A 118 4.18 12.77 -7.36
C GLN A 118 3.86 11.40 -6.73
N PRO A 119 2.94 10.60 -7.30
CA PRO A 119 2.66 9.28 -6.76
C PRO A 119 3.87 8.35 -6.94
N ALA A 120 4.16 7.58 -5.91
CA ALA A 120 5.19 6.54 -6.00
C ALA A 120 4.71 5.31 -6.79
N TRP A 121 3.41 5.21 -7.11
CA TRP A 121 2.80 4.11 -7.86
C TRP A 121 3.18 2.72 -7.31
N TYR A 122 3.01 2.49 -6.01
CA TYR A 122 3.21 1.17 -5.40
C TYR A 122 2.38 0.10 -6.12
N ALA A 123 1.13 0.44 -6.42
CA ALA A 123 0.26 -0.27 -7.33
C ALA A 123 -0.63 0.74 -8.05
N LEU A 124 -1.18 0.35 -9.19
CA LEU A 124 -2.22 1.10 -9.89
C LEU A 124 -3.57 0.50 -9.50
N ILE A 125 -4.40 1.29 -8.81
CA ILE A 125 -5.77 0.86 -8.50
C ILE A 125 -6.69 1.40 -9.58
N ILE A 126 -7.38 0.50 -10.27
CA ILE A 126 -8.53 0.81 -11.12
C ILE A 126 -9.80 0.31 -10.42
N ARG A 127 -10.95 0.81 -10.86
CA ARG A 127 -12.26 0.47 -10.29
C ARG A 127 -13.17 -0.12 -11.37
N PHE A 128 -13.82 -1.22 -11.06
CA PHE A 128 -14.80 -1.87 -11.92
C PHE A 128 -16.17 -1.23 -11.74
N ASP A 129 -16.69 -0.57 -12.77
CA ASP A 129 -18.02 0.03 -12.77
C ASP A 129 -19.06 -0.97 -13.27
N ARG A 130 -19.75 -1.61 -12.31
CA ARG A 130 -20.80 -2.58 -12.61
C ARG A 130 -21.96 -1.99 -13.42
N SER A 131 -22.25 -0.70 -13.29
CA SER A 131 -23.36 -0.05 -14.02
C SER A 131 -23.09 0.11 -15.51
N ARG A 132 -21.81 0.06 -15.92
CA ARG A 132 -21.37 0.19 -17.31
C ARG A 132 -20.86 -1.13 -17.89
N ALA A 133 -20.91 -2.21 -17.10
CA ALA A 133 -20.45 -3.52 -17.51
C ALA A 133 -21.53 -4.25 -18.31
N PRO A 134 -21.15 -5.09 -19.29
CA PRO A 134 -22.06 -6.01 -19.96
C PRO A 134 -22.83 -6.89 -18.96
N ASP A 135 -24.02 -7.35 -19.37
CA ASP A 135 -24.86 -8.18 -18.52
C ASP A 135 -24.15 -9.47 -18.08
N GLY A 136 -24.20 -9.75 -16.78
CA GLY A 136 -23.51 -10.90 -16.19
C GLY A 136 -22.00 -10.72 -15.92
N LEU A 137 -21.33 -9.68 -16.44
CA LEU A 137 -19.91 -9.44 -16.18
C LEU A 137 -19.67 -8.78 -14.82
N CYS A 138 -19.09 -9.49 -13.85
CA CYS A 138 -18.69 -8.92 -12.56
C CYS A 138 -17.17 -8.78 -12.45
N ARG A 139 -16.71 -7.95 -11.52
CA ARG A 139 -15.28 -7.74 -11.22
C ARG A 139 -14.54 -9.07 -11.05
N ASP A 140 -15.08 -9.96 -10.23
CA ASP A 140 -14.47 -11.25 -9.91
C ASP A 140 -14.38 -12.18 -11.12
N SER A 141 -15.38 -12.19 -12.02
CA SER A 141 -15.29 -12.99 -13.26
C SER A 141 -14.30 -12.37 -14.25
N PHE A 142 -14.25 -11.04 -14.35
CA PHE A 142 -13.26 -10.33 -15.16
C PHE A 142 -11.82 -10.64 -14.72
N VAL A 143 -11.50 -10.47 -13.43
CA VAL A 143 -10.15 -10.76 -12.88
C VAL A 143 -9.78 -12.24 -13.06
N ARG A 144 -10.73 -13.15 -12.86
CA ARG A 144 -10.50 -14.60 -13.07
C ARG A 144 -10.12 -14.92 -14.51
N VAL A 145 -10.69 -14.22 -15.50
CA VAL A 145 -10.32 -14.41 -16.91
C VAL A 145 -8.94 -13.83 -17.19
N LEU A 146 -8.58 -12.68 -16.60
CA LEU A 146 -7.21 -12.14 -16.70
C LEU A 146 -6.17 -13.13 -16.14
N HIS A 147 -6.44 -13.75 -14.99
CA HIS A 147 -5.58 -14.80 -14.41
C HIS A 147 -5.41 -15.99 -15.36
N LYS A 148 -6.49 -16.46 -15.99
CA LYS A 148 -6.42 -17.54 -16.99
C LYS A 148 -5.59 -17.17 -18.23
N ARG A 149 -5.39 -15.87 -18.49
CA ARG A 149 -4.54 -15.33 -19.56
C ARG A 149 -3.12 -14.99 -19.06
N GLY A 150 -2.77 -15.39 -17.84
CA GLY A 150 -1.42 -15.27 -17.28
C GLY A 150 -1.14 -14.01 -16.47
N LEU A 151 -2.14 -13.15 -16.21
CA LEU A 151 -1.95 -11.91 -15.44
C LEU A 151 -2.14 -12.14 -13.94
N CYS A 152 -1.35 -13.06 -13.36
CA CYS A 152 -1.53 -13.57 -11.99
C CYS A 152 -1.38 -12.52 -10.88
N GLU A 153 -0.71 -11.41 -11.16
CA GLU A 153 -0.43 -10.30 -10.23
C GLU A 153 -1.55 -9.26 -10.18
N VAL A 154 -2.52 -9.35 -11.09
CA VAL A 154 -3.77 -8.59 -10.98
C VAL A 154 -4.52 -9.10 -9.76
N ASP A 155 -4.95 -8.22 -8.88
CA ASP A 155 -5.50 -8.63 -7.60
C ASP A 155 -6.81 -7.90 -7.28
N ILE A 156 -7.67 -8.57 -6.53
CA ILE A 156 -8.78 -7.91 -5.82
C ILE A 156 -8.26 -7.72 -4.40
N PRO A 157 -7.93 -6.49 -3.97
CA PRO A 157 -7.13 -6.27 -2.77
C PRO A 157 -7.94 -6.52 -1.49
N LYS A 158 -8.14 -7.81 -1.15
CA LYS A 158 -8.96 -8.26 -0.01
C LYS A 158 -8.47 -7.69 1.32
N SER A 159 -7.15 -7.54 1.47
CA SER A 159 -6.52 -6.96 2.66
C SER A 159 -6.73 -5.44 2.81
N THR A 160 -7.35 -4.78 1.82
CA THR A 160 -7.79 -3.37 1.89
C THR A 160 -9.28 -3.25 2.20
N GLY A 161 -9.90 -4.33 2.66
CA GLY A 161 -11.27 -4.34 3.14
C GLY A 161 -11.49 -3.40 4.34
N LEU A 162 -12.74 -3.33 4.76
CA LEU A 162 -13.17 -2.45 5.83
C LEU A 162 -12.67 -2.94 7.19
N LEU A 163 -11.59 -2.34 7.69
CA LEU A 163 -10.94 -2.72 8.95
C LEU A 163 -11.90 -2.79 10.14
N HIS A 164 -12.95 -1.95 10.19
CA HIS A 164 -13.92 -1.97 11.29
C HIS A 164 -14.72 -3.29 11.39
N LYS A 165 -14.68 -4.14 10.36
CA LYS A 165 -15.30 -5.48 10.35
C LYS A 165 -14.36 -6.57 10.84
N GLU A 166 -13.05 -6.32 10.90
CA GLU A 166 -12.06 -7.33 11.29
C GLU A 166 -12.10 -7.63 12.80
N PRO A 167 -11.83 -8.87 13.24
CA PRO A 167 -11.89 -9.27 14.65
C PRO A 167 -11.03 -8.42 15.60
N LEU A 168 -9.90 -7.90 15.11
CA LEU A 168 -9.05 -7.00 15.90
C LEU A 168 -9.79 -5.72 16.32
N TYR A 169 -10.79 -5.27 15.56
CA TYR A 169 -11.53 -4.05 15.84
C TYR A 169 -12.91 -4.31 16.46
N THR A 170 -13.48 -5.49 16.25
CA THR A 170 -14.80 -5.88 16.80
C THR A 170 -14.70 -6.66 18.10
N SER A 171 -13.59 -7.37 18.34
CA SER A 171 -13.34 -8.15 19.55
C SER A 171 -11.88 -8.09 20.01
N PRO A 172 -11.27 -6.89 20.16
CA PRO A 172 -9.85 -6.75 20.51
C PRO A 172 -9.48 -7.42 21.83
N TYR A 173 -10.41 -7.49 22.78
CA TYR A 173 -10.22 -8.09 24.10
C TYR A 173 -9.86 -9.58 24.06
N ILE A 174 -10.17 -10.29 22.96
CA ILE A 174 -9.77 -11.69 22.79
C ILE A 174 -8.25 -11.80 22.64
N LEU A 175 -7.63 -10.89 21.89
CA LEU A 175 -6.19 -10.89 21.62
C LEU A 175 -5.40 -10.05 22.62
N LEU A 176 -5.99 -8.96 23.12
CA LEU A 176 -5.35 -7.93 23.94
C LEU A 176 -6.12 -7.70 25.26
N PRO A 177 -6.34 -8.74 26.09
CA PRO A 177 -7.17 -8.63 27.31
C PRO A 177 -6.60 -7.70 28.38
N HIS A 178 -5.30 -7.39 28.30
CA HIS A 178 -4.63 -6.45 29.21
C HIS A 178 -4.81 -4.97 28.81
N LEU A 179 -5.24 -4.71 27.57
CA LEU A 179 -5.51 -3.36 27.06
C LEU A 179 -7.01 -3.07 26.93
N TYR A 180 -7.82 -4.12 26.72
CA TYR A 180 -9.26 -4.01 26.51
C TYR A 180 -10.01 -4.94 27.45
N ALA A 181 -10.95 -4.41 28.23
CA ALA A 181 -11.82 -5.20 29.07
C ALA A 181 -12.78 -6.05 28.21
N ASN A 182 -13.23 -7.20 28.74
CA ASN A 182 -14.19 -8.04 28.04
C ASN A 182 -15.50 -7.26 27.77
N GLY A 183 -16.01 -7.33 26.54
CA GLY A 183 -17.18 -6.58 26.12
C GLY A 183 -16.95 -5.08 25.89
N THR A 184 -15.77 -4.51 26.19
CA THR A 184 -15.41 -3.19 25.67
C THR A 184 -15.02 -3.28 24.21
N VAL A 185 -16.01 -3.14 23.35
CA VAL A 185 -15.77 -2.73 21.97
C VAL A 185 -15.57 -1.22 21.98
N PRO A 186 -14.55 -0.67 21.30
CA PRO A 186 -14.51 0.76 21.04
C PRO A 186 -15.88 1.18 20.49
N LYS A 187 -16.53 2.20 21.09
CA LYS A 187 -17.84 2.74 20.66
C LYS A 187 -17.82 3.36 19.25
N TYR A 188 -16.88 2.97 18.40
CA TYR A 188 -16.88 3.31 17.00
C TYR A 188 -18.13 2.68 16.39
N LYS A 189 -19.08 3.55 16.07
CA LYS A 189 -20.46 3.23 15.71
C LYS A 189 -20.48 2.03 14.76
N GLN A 190 -20.95 0.88 15.25
CA GLN A 190 -21.28 -0.29 14.42
C GLN A 190 -22.27 0.08 13.29
N ASN A 191 -22.92 1.24 13.40
CA ASN A 191 -23.87 1.80 12.44
C ASN A 191 -23.31 2.87 11.49
N ILE A 192 -22.00 3.19 11.49
CA ILE A 192 -21.45 4.03 10.39
C ILE A 192 -21.20 3.12 9.19
N GLY A 193 -22.08 3.21 8.20
CA GLY A 193 -21.78 2.72 6.86
C GLY A 193 -20.64 3.55 6.30
N TYR A 194 -19.43 2.99 6.22
CA TYR A 194 -18.31 3.59 5.48
C TYR A 194 -18.55 3.40 3.98
N LEU A 195 -19.65 3.98 3.46
CA LEU A 195 -20.19 3.68 2.13
C LEU A 195 -19.18 3.94 1.01
N VAL A 196 -18.39 5.02 1.12
CA VAL A 196 -17.35 5.35 0.14
C VAL A 196 -16.23 4.30 0.15
N ALA A 197 -15.77 3.87 1.33
CA ALA A 197 -14.74 2.85 1.44
C ALA A 197 -15.26 1.47 1.01
N GLN A 198 -16.53 1.16 1.30
CA GLN A 198 -17.20 -0.06 0.85
C GLN A 198 -17.29 -0.09 -0.68
N SER A 199 -17.82 0.98 -1.30
CA SER A 199 -17.87 1.10 -2.77
C SER A 199 -16.48 1.03 -3.41
N PHE A 200 -15.48 1.72 -2.85
CA PHE A 200 -14.12 1.61 -3.34
C PHE A 200 -13.61 0.16 -3.28
N TYR A 201 -13.80 -0.52 -2.14
CA TYR A 201 -13.40 -1.91 -1.95
C TYR A 201 -14.13 -2.87 -2.90
N ASP A 202 -15.42 -2.67 -3.14
CA ASP A 202 -16.24 -3.54 -4.00
C ASP A 202 -15.90 -3.37 -5.49
N GLU A 203 -15.34 -2.22 -5.87
CA GLU A 203 -14.96 -1.92 -7.24
C GLU A 203 -13.46 -2.15 -7.51
N ALA A 204 -12.60 -2.09 -6.49
CA ALA A 204 -11.15 -2.05 -6.66
C ALA A 204 -10.58 -3.31 -7.36
N ILE A 205 -9.74 -3.07 -8.36
CA ILE A 205 -8.81 -4.01 -8.97
C ILE A 205 -7.42 -3.38 -8.87
N LYS A 206 -6.47 -4.12 -8.32
CA LYS A 206 -5.09 -3.71 -8.14
C LYS A 206 -4.24 -4.28 -9.26
N LEU A 207 -3.49 -3.42 -9.94
CA LEU A 207 -2.53 -3.79 -10.97
C LEU A 207 -1.10 -3.54 -10.48
N PRO A 208 -0.14 -4.41 -10.83
CA PRO A 208 1.27 -4.12 -10.63
C PRO A 208 1.70 -2.92 -11.49
N VAL A 209 2.77 -2.23 -11.06
CA VAL A 209 3.42 -1.18 -11.84
C VAL A 209 4.92 -1.45 -11.82
N TRP A 210 5.52 -1.61 -12.98
CA TRP A 210 6.92 -2.02 -13.13
C TRP A 210 7.92 -0.87 -12.97
N THR A 211 9.21 -1.17 -12.87
CA THR A 211 10.21 -0.23 -12.32
C THR A 211 11.41 0.01 -13.22
N SER A 212 11.54 -0.70 -14.34
CA SER A 212 12.72 -0.65 -15.18
C SER A 212 12.38 -0.66 -16.67
N ARG A 213 13.32 -0.19 -17.50
CA ARG A 213 13.17 -0.22 -18.97
C ARG A 213 12.89 -1.61 -19.54
N GLY A 214 13.45 -2.66 -18.92
CA GLY A 214 13.29 -4.04 -19.37
C GLY A 214 11.85 -4.55 -19.26
N ASP A 215 11.00 -3.85 -18.49
CA ASP A 215 9.63 -4.27 -18.23
C ASP A 215 8.64 -3.83 -19.34
N GLN A 216 9.08 -3.08 -20.36
CA GLN A 216 8.21 -2.53 -21.41
C GLN A 216 7.34 -3.60 -22.07
N ALA A 217 7.94 -4.72 -22.47
CA ALA A 217 7.21 -5.81 -23.13
C ALA A 217 6.16 -6.43 -22.21
N THR A 218 6.47 -6.57 -20.92
CA THR A 218 5.53 -7.06 -19.90
C THR A 218 4.38 -6.08 -19.72
N VAL A 219 4.66 -4.77 -19.61
CA VAL A 219 3.63 -3.72 -19.48
C VAL A 219 2.68 -3.76 -20.67
N GLU A 220 3.22 -3.80 -21.89
CA GLU A 220 2.43 -3.89 -23.12
C GLU A 220 1.58 -5.17 -23.18
N TYR A 221 2.16 -6.30 -22.78
CA TYR A 221 1.43 -7.56 -22.68
C TYR A 221 0.22 -7.44 -21.75
N TYR A 222 0.39 -6.87 -20.55
CA TYR A 222 -0.71 -6.70 -19.59
C TYR A 222 -1.79 -5.78 -20.16
N ILE A 223 -1.41 -4.64 -20.72
CA ILE A 223 -2.36 -3.70 -21.33
C ILE A 223 -3.15 -4.38 -22.43
N ASN A 224 -2.47 -5.07 -23.36
CA ASN A 224 -3.10 -5.70 -24.51
C ASN A 224 -4.04 -6.83 -24.08
N VAL A 225 -3.64 -7.67 -23.13
CA VAL A 225 -4.52 -8.73 -22.61
C VAL A 225 -5.73 -8.17 -21.87
N ILE A 226 -5.58 -7.11 -21.08
CA ILE A 226 -6.73 -6.47 -20.40
C ILE A 226 -7.72 -5.91 -21.43
N CYS A 227 -7.21 -5.21 -22.46
CA CYS A 227 -8.04 -4.68 -23.54
C CYS A 227 -8.75 -5.81 -24.33
N ASP A 228 -8.02 -6.88 -24.67
CA ASP A 228 -8.56 -8.06 -25.37
C ASP A 228 -9.68 -8.73 -24.56
N VAL A 229 -9.42 -9.03 -23.28
CA VAL A 229 -10.41 -9.64 -22.39
C VAL A 229 -11.63 -8.75 -22.24
N ALA A 230 -11.45 -7.43 -22.08
CA ALA A 230 -12.57 -6.49 -22.02
C ALA A 230 -13.39 -6.49 -23.32
N CYS A 231 -12.75 -6.57 -24.48
CA CYS A 231 -13.41 -6.63 -25.78
C CYS A 231 -14.19 -7.94 -25.96
N VAL A 232 -13.56 -9.09 -25.69
CA VAL A 232 -14.16 -10.42 -25.86
C VAL A 232 -15.33 -10.62 -24.91
N MET A 233 -15.18 -10.26 -23.64
CA MET A 233 -16.26 -10.37 -22.66
C MET A 233 -17.38 -9.34 -22.92
N GLY A 234 -17.04 -8.18 -23.49
CA GLY A 234 -18.00 -7.19 -23.97
C GLY A 234 -18.88 -7.68 -25.12
N ARG A 235 -18.33 -8.48 -26.04
CA ARG A 235 -19.07 -9.00 -27.21
C ARG A 235 -19.88 -10.26 -26.93
N LYS A 236 -19.45 -11.10 -25.98
CA LYS A 236 -20.14 -12.37 -25.66
C LYS A 236 -21.42 -12.21 -24.84
N MET A 237 -21.71 -11.00 -24.37
CA MET A 237 -22.78 -10.70 -23.42
C MET A 237 -23.75 -9.62 -23.94
N ASN A 238 -23.56 -9.17 -25.18
CA ASN A 238 -24.52 -8.40 -25.98
C ASN A 238 -25.17 -9.33 -27.00
#